data_AF-A0A949LUU5-F1
#
_entry.id   AF-A0A949LUU5-F1
#
_cell.length_a   1.000
_cell.length_b   1.000
_cell.length_c   1.000
_cell.angle_alpha   90.00
_cell.angle_beta   90.00
_cell.angle_gamma   90.00
#
_symmetry.space_group_name_H-M   'P 1'
#
loop_
_entity.id
_entity.type
_entity.pdbx_description
1 polymer ?
#
loop_
_entity_poly.entity_id
_entity_poly.type
_entity_poly.pdbx_seq_one_letter_code
_entity_poly.pdbx_strand_id
1 'polypeptide(L)'
;PIWYAGAFALGAIAGRMGDRVSLGFLAETERQVEQHLMQHMERLPAADEASRAVVAQMREDENKHMQTALGEGAADLPRAVQLAMRASGGLMTRVAHYL
;
A
#
# COMPACT_ATOMS: atom_id res chain seq x y z
N PRO A 1 27.86 11.59 14.48
CA PRO A 1 28.01 10.17 14.91
C PRO A 1 26.67 9.47 15.22
N ILE A 2 25.83 10.03 16.11
CA ILE A 2 24.55 9.43 16.53
C ILE A 2 23.58 9.20 15.37
N TRP A 3 23.46 10.16 14.45
CA TRP A 3 22.58 10.04 13.27
C TRP A 3 22.98 8.88 12.34
N TYR A 4 24.28 8.70 12.11
CA TYR A 4 24.79 7.58 11.31
C TYR A 4 24.59 6.24 12.01
N ALA A 5 24.83 6.17 13.31
CA ALA A 5 24.57 4.96 14.09
C ALA A 5 23.07 4.61 14.09
N GLY A 6 22.19 5.61 14.20
CA GLY A 6 20.75 5.44 14.09
C GLY A 6 20.30 4.97 12.70
N ALA A 7 20.82 5.59 11.64
CA ALA A 7 20.53 5.19 10.26
C ALA A 7 21.03 3.77 9.96
N PHE A 8 22.23 3.42 10.44
CA PHE A 8 22.78 2.08 10.32
C PHE A 8 21.96 1.04 11.11
N ALA A 9 21.56 1.35 12.34
CA ALA A 9 20.73 0.46 13.15
C ALA A 9 19.36 0.22 12.48
N LEU A 10 18.72 1.27 11.96
CA LEU A 10 17.48 1.15 11.19
C LEU A 10 17.69 0.32 9.91
N GLY A 11 18.77 0.57 9.17
CA GLY A 11 19.12 -0.20 7.98
C GLY A 11 19.40 -1.68 8.27
N ALA A 12 20.07 -1.98 9.38
CA ALA A 12 20.32 -3.34 9.83
C ALA A 12 19.04 -4.06 10.29
N ILE A 13 18.14 -3.35 10.98
CA ILE A 13 16.81 -3.87 11.35
C ILE A 13 15.97 -4.13 10.09
N ALA A 14 15.91 -3.18 9.16
CA ALA A 14 15.19 -3.31 7.90
C ALA A 14 15.74 -4.44 7.03
N GLY A 15 17.06 -4.55 6.91
CA GLY A 15 17.71 -5.66 6.19
C GLY A 15 17.45 -7.02 6.84
N ARG A 16 17.22 -7.06 8.16
CA ARG A 16 16.89 -8.28 8.91
C ARG A 16 15.40 -8.64 8.86
N MET A 17 14.52 -7.72 8.46
CA MET A 17 13.07 -7.96 8.39
C MET A 17 12.68 -8.98 7.29
N GLY A 18 13.52 -9.22 6.28
CA GLY A 18 13.40 -10.35 5.35
C GLY A 18 12.15 -10.35 4.44
N ASP A 19 12.08 -11.33 3.54
CA ASP A 19 11.08 -11.39 2.45
C ASP A 19 9.64 -11.38 2.95
N ARG A 20 9.36 -12.02 4.09
CA ARG A 20 7.99 -12.07 4.67
C ARG A 20 7.48 -10.70 5.08
N VAL A 21 8.32 -9.84 5.63
CA VAL A 21 7.92 -8.48 6.00
C VAL A 21 7.73 -7.63 4.75
N SER A 22 8.59 -7.77 3.73
CA SER A 22 8.42 -7.12 2.43
C SER A 22 7.09 -7.52 1.77
N LEU A 23 6.74 -8.80 1.78
CA LEU A 23 5.45 -9.30 1.32
C LEU A 23 4.29 -8.76 2.17
N GLY A 24 4.49 -8.58 3.48
CA GLY A 24 3.54 -7.89 4.37
C GLY A 24 3.31 -6.42 3.98
N PHE A 25 4.38 -5.70 3.64
CA PHE A 25 4.30 -4.33 3.10
C PHE A 25 3.58 -4.28 1.76
N LEU A 26 3.85 -5.24 0.87
CA LEU A 26 3.14 -5.35 -0.40
C LEU A 26 1.65 -5.57 -0.16
N ALA A 27 1.28 -6.61 0.61
CA ALA A 27 -0.12 -6.93 0.92
C ALA A 27 -0.87 -5.75 1.56
N GLU A 28 -0.24 -5.02 2.49
CA GLU A 28 -0.85 -3.84 3.10
C GLU A 28 -0.97 -2.67 2.12
N THR A 29 -0.01 -2.51 1.20
CA THR A 29 -0.08 -1.49 0.14
C THR A 29 -1.25 -1.79 -0.78
N GLU A 30 -1.38 -3.03 -1.26
CA GLU A 30 -2.51 -3.45 -2.11
C GLU A 30 -3.86 -3.24 -1.43
N ARG A 31 -3.94 -3.55 -0.13
CA ARG A 31 -5.14 -3.26 0.67
C ARG A 31 -5.50 -1.78 0.71
N GLN A 32 -4.49 -0.89 0.80
CA GLN A 32 -4.71 0.56 0.77
C GLN A 32 -5.06 1.07 -0.64
N VAL A 33 -4.49 0.46 -1.68
CA VAL A 33 -4.85 0.75 -3.08
C VAL A 33 -6.29 0.33 -3.35
N GLU A 34 -6.73 -0.83 -2.88
CA GLU A 34 -8.13 -1.28 -3.00
C GLU A 34 -9.09 -0.25 -2.39
N GLN A 35 -8.78 0.24 -1.17
CA GLN A 35 -9.54 1.30 -0.51
C GLN A 35 -9.57 2.59 -1.34
N HIS A 36 -8.45 2.94 -1.97
CA HIS A 36 -8.37 4.09 -2.85
C HIS A 36 -9.19 3.92 -4.12
N LEU A 37 -9.17 2.74 -4.76
CA LEU A 37 -9.97 2.42 -5.93
C LEU A 37 -11.47 2.46 -5.63
N MET A 38 -11.90 2.01 -4.43
CA MET A 38 -13.29 2.16 -4.00
C MET A 38 -13.71 3.63 -3.90
N GLN A 39 -12.88 4.47 -3.27
CA GLN A 39 -13.13 5.92 -3.22
C GLN A 39 -13.14 6.55 -4.61
N HIS A 40 -12.30 6.06 -5.53
CA HIS A 40 -12.28 6.54 -6.92
C HIS A 40 -13.56 6.13 -7.67
N MET A 41 -14.04 4.91 -7.47
CA MET A 41 -15.30 4.39 -8.04
C MET A 41 -16.52 5.21 -7.63
N GLU A 42 -16.53 5.74 -6.39
CA GLU A 42 -17.60 6.63 -5.91
C GLU A 42 -17.57 8.02 -6.58
N ARG A 43 -16.40 8.47 -7.03
CA ARG A 43 -16.23 9.78 -7.69
C ARG A 43 -16.52 9.75 -9.19
N LEU A 44 -16.43 8.59 -9.83
CA LEU A 44 -16.68 8.46 -11.26
C LEU A 44 -18.18 8.64 -11.59
N PRO A 45 -18.54 9.36 -12.67
CA PRO A 45 -19.91 9.44 -13.14
C PRO A 45 -20.51 8.05 -13.39
N ALA A 46 -21.81 7.86 -13.10
CA ALA A 46 -22.48 6.58 -13.36
C ALA A 46 -22.51 6.22 -14.85
N ALA A 47 -22.52 7.23 -15.72
CA ALA A 47 -22.53 7.06 -17.18
C ALA A 47 -21.15 6.75 -17.79
N ASP A 48 -20.06 6.86 -17.01
CA ASP A 48 -18.72 6.52 -17.49
C ASP A 48 -18.43 5.03 -17.26
N GLU A 49 -19.13 4.18 -18.01
CA GLU A 49 -19.03 2.72 -17.89
C GLU A 49 -17.63 2.21 -18.22
N ALA A 50 -16.93 2.87 -19.16
CA ALA A 50 -15.59 2.48 -19.58
C ALA A 50 -14.57 2.65 -18.44
N SER A 51 -14.50 3.82 -17.82
CA SER A 51 -13.61 4.05 -16.67
C SER A 51 -13.98 3.17 -15.48
N ARG A 52 -15.28 2.97 -15.23
CA ARG A 52 -15.76 2.09 -14.16
C ARG A 52 -15.34 0.64 -14.37
N ALA A 53 -15.40 0.13 -15.60
CA ALA A 53 -14.95 -1.23 -15.91
C ALA A 53 -13.45 -1.39 -15.64
N VAL A 54 -12.63 -0.39 -16.01
CA VAL A 54 -11.18 -0.40 -15.74
C VAL A 54 -10.89 -0.41 -14.24
N VAL A 55 -11.51 0.46 -13.45
CA VAL A 55 -11.30 0.51 -11.99
C VAL A 55 -11.78 -0.79 -11.31
N ALA A 56 -12.86 -1.39 -11.81
CA ALA A 56 -13.36 -2.66 -11.30
C ALA A 56 -12.36 -3.80 -11.55
N GLN A 57 -11.76 -3.85 -12.75
CA GLN A 57 -10.71 -4.82 -13.09
C GLN A 57 -9.47 -4.62 -12.23
N MET A 58 -8.98 -3.38 -12.10
CA MET A 58 -7.83 -3.05 -11.25
C MET A 58 -8.04 -3.54 -9.83
N ARG A 59 -9.23 -3.33 -9.25
CA ARG A 59 -9.56 -3.81 -7.90
C ARG A 59 -9.43 -5.33 -7.79
N GLU A 60 -9.86 -6.07 -8.80
CA GLU A 60 -9.73 -7.53 -8.80
C GLU A 60 -8.26 -7.97 -8.86
N ASP A 61 -7.45 -7.26 -9.64
CA ASP A 61 -6.02 -7.54 -9.80
C ASP A 61 -5.25 -7.27 -8.49
N GLU A 62 -5.51 -6.14 -7.80
CA GLU A 62 -4.85 -5.86 -6.51
C GLU A 62 -5.28 -6.84 -5.40
N ASN A 63 -6.53 -7.30 -5.42
CA ASN A 63 -6.96 -8.36 -4.50
C ASN A 63 -6.18 -9.67 -4.77
N LYS A 64 -5.94 -10.02 -6.04
CA LYS A 64 -5.10 -11.20 -6.38
C LYS A 64 -3.66 -11.00 -5.93
N HIS A 65 -3.09 -9.81 -6.10
CA HIS A 65 -1.73 -9.49 -5.63
C HIS A 65 -1.62 -9.65 -4.10
N MET A 66 -2.57 -9.09 -3.36
CA MET A 66 -2.64 -9.25 -1.90
C MET A 66 -2.74 -10.72 -1.49
N GLN A 67 -3.64 -11.49 -2.10
CA GLN A 67 -3.79 -12.92 -1.80
C GLN A 67 -2.53 -13.72 -2.14
N THR A 68 -1.86 -13.38 -3.23
CA THR A 68 -0.57 -14.00 -3.60
C THR A 68 0.48 -13.72 -2.55
N ALA A 69 0.64 -12.47 -2.11
CA ALA A 69 1.58 -12.11 -1.06
C ALA A 69 1.28 -12.83 0.28
N LEU A 70 0.00 -12.94 0.66
CA LEU A 70 -0.43 -13.71 1.83
C LEU A 70 -0.10 -15.21 1.68
N GLY A 71 -0.33 -15.78 0.49
CA GLY A 71 -0.01 -17.16 0.16
C GLY A 71 1.49 -17.46 0.19
N GLU A 72 2.33 -16.49 -0.19
CA GLU A 72 3.79 -16.56 -0.11
C GLU A 72 4.35 -16.31 1.31
N GLY A 73 3.47 -16.10 2.29
CA GLY A 73 3.84 -16.02 3.70
C GLY A 73 4.13 -14.61 4.20
N ALA A 74 3.48 -13.60 3.60
CA ALA A 74 3.46 -12.23 4.11
C ALA A 74 3.24 -12.18 5.62
N ALA A 75 4.02 -11.35 6.30
CA ALA A 75 3.90 -11.10 7.72
C ALA A 75 2.83 -10.03 7.99
N ASP A 76 2.05 -10.23 9.04
CA ASP A 76 1.15 -9.18 9.53
C ASP A 76 1.95 -7.98 10.04
N LEU A 77 1.75 -6.82 9.41
CA LEU A 77 2.39 -5.59 9.83
C LEU A 77 1.75 -5.04 11.10
N PRO A 78 2.54 -4.53 12.07
CA PRO A 78 2.00 -3.85 13.24
C PRO A 78 1.11 -2.67 12.85
N ARG A 79 0.02 -2.43 13.60
CA ARG A 79 -0.93 -1.33 13.31
C ARG A 79 -0.26 0.04 13.19
N ALA A 80 0.79 0.30 13.97
CA ALA A 80 1.55 1.54 13.87
C ALA A 80 2.16 1.75 12.47
N VAL A 81 2.66 0.69 11.85
CA VAL A 81 3.23 0.71 10.50
C VAL A 81 2.11 0.93 9.46
N GLN A 82 1.00 0.19 9.57
CA GLN A 82 -0.15 0.37 8.67
C GLN A 82 -0.69 1.82 8.71
N LEU A 83 -0.78 2.41 9.91
CA LEU A 83 -1.20 3.80 10.09
C LEU A 83 -0.21 4.80 9.47
N ALA A 84 1.09 4.56 9.63
CA ALA A 84 2.13 5.37 9.02
C ALA A 84 2.05 5.32 7.48
N MET A 85 1.85 4.12 6.90
CA MET A 85 1.65 3.95 5.46
C MET A 85 0.42 4.72 4.96
N ARG A 86 -0.71 4.64 5.67
CA ARG A 86 -1.92 5.41 5.32
C ARG A 86 -1.69 6.92 5.35
N ALA A 87 -0.99 7.41 6.37
CA ALA A 87 -0.68 8.83 6.49
C ALA A 87 0.20 9.30 5.31
N SER A 88 1.20 8.50 4.95
CA SER A 88 2.06 8.75 3.79
C SER A 88 1.27 8.73 2.47
N GLY A 89 0.37 7.76 2.28
CA GLY A 89 -0.49 7.70 1.10
C GLY A 89 -1.40 8.92 0.97
N GLY A 90 -2.04 9.33 2.07
CA GLY A 90 -2.85 10.55 2.11
C GLY A 90 -2.05 11.83 1.81
N LEU A 91 -0.79 11.91 2.26
CA LEU A 91 0.11 13.00 1.91
C LEU A 91 0.40 13.01 0.40
N MET A 92 0.70 11.85 -0.18
CA MET A 92 0.95 11.72 -1.62
C MET A 92 -0.27 12.14 -2.45
N THR A 93 -1.48 11.72 -2.09
CA THR A 93 -2.71 12.15 -2.76
C THR A 93 -2.91 13.66 -2.68
N ARG A 94 -2.68 14.27 -1.52
CA ARG A 94 -2.77 15.74 -1.37
C ARG A 94 -1.75 16.44 -2.26
N VAL A 95 -0.49 16.01 -2.19
CA VAL A 95 0.59 16.58 -3.00
C VAL A 95 0.27 16.47 -4.50
N ALA A 96 -0.25 15.33 -4.95
CA ALA A 96 -0.66 15.14 -6.35
C ALA A 96 -1.83 16.03 -6.80
N HIS A 97 -2.66 16.53 -5.87
CA HIS A 97 -3.70 17.51 -6.20
C HIS A 97 -3.19 18.96 -6.23
N TYR A 98 -2.04 19.24 -5.62
CA TYR A 98 -1.45 20.59 -5.53
C TYR A 98 -0.25 20.80 -6.48
N LEU A 99 0.25 19.73 -7.09
CA LEU A 99 1.19 19.76 -8.23
C LEU A 99 0.41 19.76 -9.54
#